data_AF-A0A225D2G9-F1
#
_entry.id   AF-A0A225D2G9-F1
#
_cell.length_a   1.000
_cell.length_b   1.000
_cell.length_c   1.000
_cell.angle_alpha   90.00
_cell.angle_beta   90.00
_cell.angle_gamma   90.00
#
_symmetry.space_group_name_H-M   'P 1'
#
loop_
_entity.id
_entity.type
_entity.pdbx_description
1 polymer ?
#
loop_
_entity_poly.entity_id
_entity_poly.type
_entity_poly.pdbx_seq_one_letter_code
_entity_poly.pdbx_strand_id
1 'polypeptide(L)'
;MRVFGITGWKNSGKTGLMERLVTELTRVGYRVSTLKHAHHDADVDEPGRDSYRHRAAGAEEVLLSTSQRWALMHELRGAPEPSLADHLARLQPVDIVLVEGWKRDKHPKIECHRAETGSPLIQPGDSTIRGVASDSLTAGSLTVPVLDLDDTAAIAAFILRETEPRTPPALSPPFPSQRSIRRLRFGAEQVSDGERVLPAETAVALSYNGSTQAVMMATPEDLHDFALGYSLTEGIARPAELERIEAVATPRGIDLQIWLAPGAEARQVARRRQSFGPMGCGLCGIESLEEVLRDVPRVATPPWTVRAEDIAPAVAGIGAQQRLRAQSGALHAAAFWQPARGIVMVREDVGRHNALDKLCGALNTANMDPTSGGVVMTSRLSIDLVQKCAMLGTPLLIAVSAPTAEAVALAERSGITLITLAGAAGCDVWSHPARVSEPALQVPLR
;
A
#
# COMPACT_ATOMS: atom_id res chain seq x y z
N MET A 1 1.82 -13.84 -3.19
CA MET A 1 1.62 -14.60 -4.44
C MET A 1 0.13 -14.67 -4.73
N ARG A 2 -0.27 -14.43 -5.98
CA ARG A 2 -1.67 -14.60 -6.41
C ARG A 2 -1.95 -16.09 -6.59
N VAL A 3 -3.19 -16.55 -6.33
CA VAL A 3 -3.57 -17.96 -6.52
C VAL A 3 -4.89 -18.00 -7.27
N PHE A 4 -4.95 -18.78 -8.35
CA PHE A 4 -6.17 -18.93 -9.14
C PHE A 4 -6.32 -20.34 -9.70
N GLY A 5 -7.55 -20.87 -9.65
CA GLY A 5 -7.86 -22.23 -10.06
C GLY A 5 -8.44 -22.33 -11.47
N ILE A 6 -8.15 -23.44 -12.14
CA ILE A 6 -8.79 -23.85 -13.39
C ILE A 6 -9.56 -25.15 -13.09
N THR A 7 -10.89 -25.10 -13.24
CA THR A 7 -11.80 -26.22 -12.94
C THR A 7 -12.68 -26.57 -14.13
N GLY A 8 -13.42 -27.66 -14.03
CA GLY A 8 -14.27 -28.20 -15.10
C GLY A 8 -14.28 -29.73 -15.15
N TRP A 9 -15.20 -30.27 -15.94
CA TRP A 9 -15.35 -31.71 -16.14
C TRP A 9 -14.24 -32.31 -17.00
N LYS A 10 -14.21 -33.64 -17.11
CA LYS A 10 -13.25 -34.32 -17.99
C LYS A 10 -13.47 -33.84 -19.43
N ASN A 11 -12.39 -33.68 -20.19
CA ASN A 11 -12.40 -33.21 -21.58
C ASN A 11 -12.90 -31.77 -21.81
N SER A 12 -13.09 -30.95 -20.76
CA SER A 12 -13.53 -29.56 -20.94
C SER A 12 -12.42 -28.58 -21.38
N GLY A 13 -11.21 -29.06 -21.68
CA GLY A 13 -10.10 -28.21 -22.15
C GLY A 13 -9.16 -27.64 -21.06
N LYS A 14 -9.35 -27.99 -19.78
CA LYS A 14 -8.54 -27.46 -18.65
C LYS A 14 -7.03 -27.50 -18.87
N THR A 15 -6.48 -28.66 -19.24
CA THR A 15 -5.03 -28.85 -19.39
C THR A 15 -4.48 -28.00 -20.53
N GLY A 16 -5.18 -27.95 -21.67
CA GLY A 16 -4.81 -27.07 -22.78
C GLY A 16 -4.90 -25.58 -22.41
N LEU A 17 -5.93 -25.18 -21.66
CA LEU A 17 -6.04 -23.80 -21.17
C LEU A 17 -4.90 -23.48 -20.19
N MET A 18 -4.55 -24.39 -19.29
CA MET A 18 -3.45 -24.21 -18.33
C MET A 18 -2.13 -23.90 -19.04
N GLU A 19 -1.77 -24.70 -20.06
CA GLU A 19 -0.55 -24.48 -20.85
C GLU A 19 -0.55 -23.13 -21.57
N ARG A 20 -1.67 -22.78 -22.20
CA ARG A 20 -1.83 -21.47 -22.87
C ARG A 20 -1.73 -20.31 -21.89
N LEU A 21 -2.31 -20.43 -20.70
CA LEU A 21 -2.25 -19.40 -19.66
C LEU A 21 -0.85 -19.22 -19.10
N VAL A 22 -0.12 -20.31 -18.81
CA VAL A 22 1.28 -20.22 -18.37
C VAL A 22 2.11 -19.50 -19.44
N THR A 23 1.93 -19.86 -20.71
CA THR A 23 2.63 -19.24 -21.84
C THR A 23 2.32 -17.75 -21.93
N GLU A 24 1.04 -17.38 -21.92
CA GLU A 24 0.59 -16.00 -22.06
C GLU A 24 1.03 -15.12 -20.89
N LEU A 25 0.85 -15.58 -19.65
CA LEU A 25 1.25 -14.82 -18.45
C LEU A 25 2.77 -14.62 -18.37
N THR A 26 3.55 -15.65 -18.73
CA THR A 26 5.01 -15.53 -18.81
C THR A 26 5.43 -14.57 -19.91
N ARG A 27 4.75 -14.60 -21.08
CA ARG A 27 5.00 -13.69 -22.20
C ARG A 27 4.78 -12.22 -21.82
N VAL A 28 3.80 -11.93 -20.97
CA VAL A 28 3.52 -10.57 -20.48
C VAL A 28 4.26 -10.23 -19.17
N GLY A 29 5.24 -11.05 -18.76
CA GLY A 29 6.23 -10.70 -17.74
C GLY A 29 5.98 -11.25 -16.32
N TYR A 30 4.95 -12.08 -16.12
CA TYR A 30 4.69 -12.69 -14.80
C TYR A 30 5.55 -13.94 -14.58
N ARG A 31 6.05 -14.10 -13.36
CA ARG A 31 6.59 -15.37 -12.86
C ARG A 31 5.41 -16.25 -12.45
N VAL A 32 5.33 -17.43 -13.05
CA VAL A 32 4.20 -18.36 -12.87
C VAL A 32 4.69 -19.68 -12.30
N SER A 33 3.99 -20.19 -11.29
CA SER A 33 4.09 -21.59 -10.85
C SER A 33 2.77 -22.31 -11.07
N THR A 34 2.81 -23.63 -11.22
CA THR A 34 1.61 -24.46 -11.35
C THR A 34 1.52 -25.48 -10.24
N LEU A 35 0.30 -25.79 -9.81
CA LEU A 35 0.03 -26.78 -8.78
C LEU A 35 -1.06 -27.72 -9.31
N LYS A 36 -0.76 -29.02 -9.41
CA LYS A 36 -1.66 -30.02 -10.00
C LYS A 36 -1.96 -31.14 -9.02
N HIS A 37 -3.25 -31.39 -8.79
CA HIS A 37 -3.73 -32.52 -8.00
C HIS A 37 -3.90 -33.72 -8.91
N ALA A 38 -3.26 -34.84 -8.59
CA ALA A 38 -3.47 -36.11 -9.28
C ALA A 38 -4.38 -37.01 -8.44
N HIS A 39 -5.36 -37.65 -9.09
CA HIS A 39 -6.26 -38.60 -8.43
C HIS A 39 -5.76 -40.06 -8.49
N HIS A 40 -4.57 -40.30 -9.02
CA HIS A 40 -3.91 -41.59 -9.08
C HIS A 40 -2.47 -41.44 -8.59
N ASP A 41 -1.90 -42.56 -8.12
CA ASP A 41 -0.49 -42.63 -7.75
C ASP A 41 0.38 -42.22 -8.94
N ALA A 42 1.17 -41.17 -8.76
CA ALA A 42 1.96 -40.54 -9.80
C ALA A 42 3.37 -40.35 -9.26
N ASP A 43 4.29 -41.18 -9.73
CA ASP A 43 5.71 -41.06 -9.37
C ASP A 43 6.44 -40.16 -10.40
N VAL A 44 7.33 -39.33 -9.88
CA VAL A 44 8.19 -38.44 -10.67
C VAL A 44 9.45 -39.19 -11.14
N ASP A 45 9.76 -40.33 -10.53
CA ASP A 45 10.97 -41.11 -10.76
C ASP A 45 10.67 -42.52 -11.33
N GLU A 46 11.69 -43.15 -11.90
CA GLU A 46 11.59 -44.50 -12.47
C GLU A 46 11.97 -45.57 -11.42
N PRO A 47 11.17 -46.64 -11.26
CA PRO A 47 11.55 -47.78 -10.42
C PRO A 47 12.93 -48.32 -10.76
N GLY A 48 13.77 -48.48 -9.72
CA GLY A 48 15.12 -49.04 -9.85
C GLY A 48 16.25 -48.04 -10.05
N ARG A 49 15.96 -46.73 -10.22
CA ARG A 49 16.96 -45.65 -10.16
C ARG A 49 17.38 -45.34 -8.73
N ASP A 50 18.50 -44.63 -8.56
CA ASP A 50 19.11 -44.38 -7.25
C ASP A 50 18.18 -43.57 -6.32
N SER A 51 17.55 -42.50 -6.84
CA SER A 51 16.59 -41.70 -6.06
C SER A 51 15.34 -42.47 -5.66
N TYR A 52 14.85 -43.38 -6.50
CA TYR A 52 13.75 -44.30 -6.16
C TYR A 52 14.18 -45.26 -5.04
N ARG A 53 15.38 -45.85 -5.14
CA ARG A 53 15.92 -46.75 -4.11
C ARG A 53 16.09 -46.04 -2.77
N HIS A 54 16.52 -44.77 -2.75
CA HIS A 54 16.65 -43.99 -1.52
C HIS A 54 15.28 -43.80 -0.83
N ARG A 55 14.23 -43.45 -1.58
CA ARG A 55 12.86 -43.35 -1.05
C ARG A 55 12.34 -44.70 -0.56
N ALA A 56 12.48 -45.76 -1.36
CA ALA A 56 12.06 -47.11 -0.98
C ALA A 56 12.79 -47.62 0.28
N ALA A 57 14.05 -47.23 0.48
CA ALA A 57 14.84 -47.59 1.65
C ALA A 57 14.43 -46.86 2.94
N GLY A 58 13.58 -45.83 2.87
CA GLY A 58 13.04 -45.15 4.05
C GLY A 58 13.31 -43.65 4.14
N ALA A 59 13.96 -43.02 3.15
CA ALA A 59 14.15 -41.57 3.18
C ALA A 59 12.81 -40.82 3.23
N GLU A 60 12.68 -39.84 4.13
CA GLU A 60 11.49 -38.97 4.23
C GLU A 60 11.46 -37.97 3.07
N GLU A 61 12.62 -37.45 2.71
CA GLU A 61 12.81 -36.54 1.58
C GLU A 61 14.01 -36.97 0.73
N VAL A 62 13.87 -36.83 -0.59
CA VAL A 62 14.96 -37.03 -1.54
C VAL A 62 15.00 -35.86 -2.52
N LEU A 63 16.12 -35.15 -2.52
CA LEU A 63 16.39 -34.05 -3.44
C LEU A 63 17.32 -34.52 -4.57
N LEU A 64 16.78 -34.58 -5.79
CA LEU A 64 17.56 -34.83 -7.00
C LEU A 64 17.96 -33.49 -7.62
N SER A 65 19.25 -33.30 -7.88
CA SER A 65 19.78 -32.03 -8.41
C SER A 65 20.62 -32.25 -9.66
N THR A 66 20.47 -31.35 -10.64
CA THR A 66 21.25 -31.30 -11.89
C THR A 66 21.62 -29.84 -12.18
N SER A 67 22.45 -29.60 -13.19
CA SER A 67 22.79 -28.23 -13.62
C SER A 67 21.62 -27.43 -14.20
N GLN A 68 20.53 -28.10 -14.61
CA GLN A 68 19.37 -27.43 -15.21
C GLN A 68 18.21 -27.26 -14.24
N ARG A 69 18.02 -28.20 -13.31
CA ARG A 69 16.88 -28.24 -12.39
C ARG A 69 17.13 -29.17 -11.22
N TRP A 70 16.29 -29.05 -10.21
CA TRP A 70 16.20 -29.99 -9.10
C TRP A 70 14.74 -30.40 -8.87
N ALA A 71 14.54 -31.55 -8.24
CA ALA A 71 13.24 -32.09 -7.83
C ALA A 71 13.34 -32.54 -6.37
N LEU A 72 12.36 -32.18 -5.56
CA LEU A 72 12.22 -32.64 -4.18
C LEU A 72 11.00 -33.55 -4.08
N MET A 73 11.22 -34.78 -3.66
CA MET A 73 10.15 -35.74 -3.37
C MET A 73 10.03 -35.87 -1.86
N HIS A 74 8.80 -35.75 -1.37
CA HIS A 74 8.45 -35.85 0.05
C HIS A 74 7.45 -37.00 0.24
N GLU A 75 7.84 -38.01 1.01
CA GLU A 75 7.02 -39.21 1.24
C GLU A 75 6.08 -39.01 2.43
N LEU A 76 4.77 -39.10 2.21
CA LEU A 76 3.79 -38.93 3.31
C LEU A 76 3.85 -40.09 4.32
N ARG A 77 4.18 -41.32 3.89
CA ARG A 77 4.29 -42.52 4.75
C ARG A 77 3.12 -42.70 5.74
N GLY A 78 1.90 -42.44 5.28
CA GLY A 78 0.68 -42.53 6.10
C GLY A 78 0.30 -41.25 6.84
N ALA A 79 1.10 -40.19 6.74
CA ALA A 79 0.69 -38.84 7.09
C ALA A 79 -0.51 -38.39 6.23
N PRO A 80 -1.37 -37.51 6.74
CA PRO A 80 -2.50 -36.98 5.97
C PRO A 80 -2.01 -36.21 4.74
N GLU A 81 -2.83 -36.22 3.69
CA GLU A 81 -2.58 -35.43 2.49
C GLU A 81 -2.55 -33.92 2.83
N PRO A 82 -1.50 -33.18 2.43
CA PRO A 82 -1.39 -31.76 2.73
C PRO A 82 -2.52 -30.94 2.06
N SER A 83 -2.92 -29.86 2.72
CA SER A 83 -3.88 -28.92 2.13
C SER A 83 -3.25 -28.14 0.97
N LEU A 84 -4.10 -27.49 0.15
CA LEU A 84 -3.62 -26.55 -0.86
C LEU A 84 -2.72 -25.46 -0.26
N ALA A 85 -3.06 -24.96 0.94
CA ALA A 85 -2.27 -23.95 1.64
C ALA A 85 -0.88 -24.47 2.03
N ASP A 86 -0.79 -25.73 2.49
CA ASP A 86 0.49 -26.36 2.83
C ASP A 86 1.39 -26.52 1.60
N HIS A 87 0.81 -26.89 0.44
CA HIS A 87 1.56 -26.98 -0.81
C HIS A 87 2.02 -25.60 -1.31
N LEU A 88 1.17 -24.58 -1.22
CA LEU A 88 1.53 -23.21 -1.60
C LEU A 88 2.69 -22.67 -0.77
N ALA A 89 2.74 -22.98 0.53
CA ALA A 89 3.83 -22.57 1.42
C ALA A 89 5.19 -23.18 1.06
N ARG A 90 5.21 -24.29 0.28
CA ARG A 90 6.43 -24.94 -0.19
C ARG A 90 6.94 -24.40 -1.53
N LEU A 91 6.13 -23.63 -2.25
CA LEU A 91 6.52 -23.04 -3.53
C LEU A 91 7.43 -21.83 -3.34
N GLN A 92 8.31 -21.61 -4.30
CA GLN A 92 9.07 -20.37 -4.38
C GLN A 92 8.11 -19.17 -4.59
N PRO A 93 8.45 -17.99 -4.06
CA PRO A 93 7.67 -16.78 -4.31
C PRO A 93 7.62 -16.46 -5.81
N VAL A 94 6.41 -16.45 -6.35
CA VAL A 94 6.09 -16.06 -7.74
C VAL A 94 4.90 -15.09 -7.74
N ASP A 95 4.66 -14.43 -8.86
CA ASP A 95 3.59 -13.45 -8.99
C ASP A 95 2.22 -14.13 -8.94
N ILE A 96 2.08 -15.29 -9.59
CA ILE A 96 0.85 -16.08 -9.63
C ILE A 96 1.09 -17.58 -9.64
N VAL A 97 0.27 -18.31 -8.89
CA VAL A 97 0.18 -19.78 -8.90
C VAL A 97 -1.15 -20.18 -9.56
N LEU A 98 -1.06 -20.96 -10.63
CA LEU A 98 -2.23 -21.56 -11.28
C LEU A 98 -2.46 -22.97 -10.74
N VAL A 99 -3.70 -23.26 -10.32
CA VAL A 99 -4.06 -24.50 -9.64
C VAL A 99 -5.00 -25.33 -10.50
N GLU A 100 -4.69 -26.61 -10.73
CA GLU A 100 -5.57 -27.60 -11.35
C GLU A 100 -5.86 -28.74 -10.37
N GLY A 101 -7.14 -29.08 -10.18
CA GLY A 101 -7.54 -30.31 -9.47
C GLY A 101 -8.09 -30.17 -8.04
N TRP A 102 -7.81 -29.07 -7.32
CA TRP A 102 -8.45 -28.78 -6.02
C TRP A 102 -9.86 -28.21 -6.16
N LYS A 103 -10.79 -29.00 -6.70
CA LYS A 103 -12.16 -28.54 -7.00
C LYS A 103 -12.91 -27.99 -5.76
N ARG A 104 -12.70 -28.61 -4.60
CA ARG A 104 -13.44 -28.33 -3.35
C ARG A 104 -12.84 -27.22 -2.49
N ASP A 105 -11.63 -26.76 -2.81
CA ASP A 105 -10.99 -25.68 -2.05
C ASP A 105 -11.63 -24.32 -2.32
N LYS A 106 -11.39 -23.37 -1.42
CA LYS A 106 -12.06 -22.05 -1.42
C LYS A 106 -11.36 -20.97 -2.25
N HIS A 107 -10.30 -21.32 -2.99
CA HIS A 107 -9.59 -20.37 -3.84
C HIS A 107 -10.43 -19.99 -5.08
N PRO A 108 -10.27 -18.78 -5.63
CA PRO A 108 -11.04 -18.34 -6.80
C PRO A 108 -10.67 -19.16 -8.03
N LYS A 109 -11.66 -19.49 -8.88
CA LYS A 109 -11.46 -20.35 -10.05
C LYS A 109 -12.18 -19.82 -11.29
N ILE A 110 -11.75 -20.29 -12.46
CA ILE A 110 -12.51 -20.24 -13.71
C ILE A 110 -12.91 -21.66 -14.11
N GLU A 111 -14.16 -21.83 -14.52
CA GLU A 111 -14.65 -23.10 -15.05
C GLU A 111 -14.48 -23.17 -16.56
N CYS A 112 -13.82 -24.21 -17.05
CA CYS A 112 -13.79 -24.57 -18.47
C CYS A 112 -15.00 -25.45 -18.78
N HIS A 113 -15.79 -25.04 -19.78
CA HIS A 113 -16.98 -25.74 -20.24
C HIS A 113 -16.94 -25.90 -21.77
N ARG A 114 -17.31 -27.09 -22.27
CA ARG A 114 -17.48 -27.36 -23.70
C ARG A 114 -18.82 -28.03 -23.95
N ALA A 115 -19.60 -27.54 -24.91
CA ALA A 115 -20.92 -28.09 -25.24
C ALA A 115 -20.88 -29.59 -25.55
N GLU A 116 -19.87 -30.04 -26.31
CA GLU A 116 -19.70 -31.44 -26.74
C GLU A 116 -19.56 -32.43 -25.57
N THR A 117 -19.13 -31.96 -24.39
CA THR A 117 -18.97 -32.82 -23.21
C THR A 117 -20.29 -33.22 -22.57
N GLY A 118 -21.39 -32.51 -22.89
CA GLY A 118 -22.72 -32.74 -22.32
C GLY A 118 -22.79 -32.60 -20.79
N SER A 119 -21.73 -32.08 -20.15
CA SER A 119 -21.62 -32.01 -18.69
C SER A 119 -22.25 -30.72 -18.17
N PRO A 120 -23.00 -30.76 -17.04
CA PRO A 120 -23.62 -29.56 -16.47
C PRO A 120 -22.57 -28.58 -15.92
N LEU A 121 -22.88 -27.29 -15.87
CA LEU A 121 -22.01 -26.30 -15.22
C LEU A 121 -21.87 -26.57 -13.71
N ILE A 122 -20.67 -26.36 -13.18
CA ILE A 122 -20.35 -26.41 -11.75
C ILE A 122 -20.71 -25.07 -11.09
N GLN A 123 -20.50 -23.96 -11.80
CA GLN A 123 -20.66 -22.58 -11.32
C GLN A 123 -21.95 -22.29 -10.54
N PRO A 124 -23.15 -22.77 -10.94
CA PRO A 124 -24.36 -22.51 -10.16
C PRO A 124 -24.30 -23.00 -8.71
N GLY A 125 -23.49 -24.02 -8.43
CA GLY A 125 -23.32 -24.60 -7.10
C GLY A 125 -22.02 -24.23 -6.38
N ASP A 126 -21.11 -23.48 -7.02
CA ASP A 126 -19.80 -23.13 -6.45
C ASP A 126 -19.49 -21.65 -6.65
N SER A 127 -19.67 -20.87 -5.57
CA SER A 127 -19.43 -19.42 -5.55
C SER A 127 -17.95 -19.03 -5.68
N THR A 128 -17.03 -19.99 -5.58
CA THR A 128 -15.60 -19.75 -5.82
C THR A 128 -15.30 -19.65 -7.32
N ILE A 129 -16.20 -20.11 -8.18
CA ILE A 129 -16.09 -19.98 -9.63
C ILE A 129 -16.49 -18.55 -10.02
N ARG A 130 -15.49 -17.76 -10.38
CA ARG A 130 -15.59 -16.31 -10.65
C ARG A 130 -15.97 -16.01 -12.09
N GLY A 131 -15.86 -16.99 -12.99
CA GLY A 131 -16.15 -16.86 -14.42
C GLY A 131 -16.20 -18.24 -15.08
N VAL A 132 -16.74 -18.29 -16.30
CA VAL A 132 -16.84 -19.50 -17.12
C VAL A 132 -16.19 -19.24 -18.48
N ALA A 133 -15.21 -20.04 -18.85
CA ALA A 133 -14.64 -20.08 -20.20
C ALA A 133 -15.37 -21.15 -21.01
N SER A 134 -16.10 -20.76 -22.06
CA SER A 134 -16.99 -21.64 -22.83
C SER A 134 -16.87 -21.44 -24.33
N ASP A 135 -17.10 -22.51 -25.10
CA ASP A 135 -17.16 -22.51 -26.58
C ASP A 135 -18.56 -22.23 -27.14
N SER A 136 -19.57 -22.14 -26.28
CA SER A 136 -20.99 -22.17 -26.66
C SER A 136 -21.87 -21.21 -25.87
N LEU A 137 -21.41 -20.77 -24.69
CA LEU A 137 -22.15 -19.83 -23.86
C LEU A 137 -21.75 -18.41 -24.22
N THR A 138 -22.72 -17.49 -24.17
CA THR A 138 -22.51 -16.07 -24.50
C THR A 138 -22.54 -15.21 -23.25
N ALA A 139 -21.92 -14.03 -23.31
CA ALA A 139 -21.98 -13.05 -22.23
C ALA A 139 -23.44 -12.76 -21.81
N GLY A 140 -23.69 -12.70 -20.50
CA GLY A 140 -25.02 -12.49 -19.92
C GLY A 140 -25.85 -13.75 -19.69
N SER A 141 -25.39 -14.94 -20.11
CA SER A 141 -26.09 -16.20 -19.84
C SER A 141 -25.98 -16.66 -18.37
N LEU A 142 -25.01 -16.12 -17.63
CA LEU A 142 -24.73 -16.44 -16.23
C LEU A 142 -24.54 -15.15 -15.42
N THR A 143 -24.61 -15.27 -14.09
CA THR A 143 -24.34 -14.17 -13.15
C THR A 143 -22.86 -13.81 -13.07
N VAL A 144 -21.98 -14.70 -13.52
CA VAL A 144 -20.54 -14.46 -13.63
C VAL A 144 -20.14 -14.21 -15.09
N PRO A 145 -19.00 -13.53 -15.35
CA PRO A 145 -18.48 -13.35 -16.69
C PRO A 145 -18.34 -14.68 -17.45
N VAL A 146 -18.82 -14.70 -18.68
CA VAL A 146 -18.60 -15.78 -19.65
C VAL A 146 -17.59 -15.28 -20.68
N LEU A 147 -16.50 -16.02 -20.85
CA LEU A 147 -15.39 -15.72 -21.74
C LEU A 147 -15.32 -16.78 -22.83
N ASP A 148 -14.86 -16.39 -24.02
CA ASP A 148 -14.52 -17.34 -25.07
C ASP A 148 -13.39 -18.25 -24.57
N LEU A 149 -13.61 -19.57 -24.62
CA LEU A 149 -12.64 -20.56 -24.17
C LEU A 149 -11.31 -20.47 -24.93
N ASP A 150 -11.29 -19.97 -26.16
CA ASP A 150 -10.10 -19.83 -26.99
C ASP A 150 -9.43 -18.45 -26.92
N ASP A 151 -10.08 -17.45 -26.32
CA ASP A 151 -9.47 -16.14 -26.04
C ASP A 151 -8.61 -16.18 -24.76
N THR A 152 -7.42 -16.76 -24.89
CA THR A 152 -6.47 -16.90 -23.78
C THR A 152 -6.07 -15.55 -23.18
N ALA A 153 -5.94 -14.51 -24.00
CA ALA A 153 -5.54 -13.19 -23.53
C ALA A 153 -6.63 -12.55 -22.65
N ALA A 154 -7.89 -12.65 -23.05
CA ALA A 154 -9.02 -12.19 -22.23
C ALA A 154 -9.14 -12.98 -20.93
N ILE A 155 -8.92 -14.31 -20.97
CA ILE A 155 -8.92 -15.15 -19.77
C ILE A 155 -7.76 -14.75 -18.83
N ALA A 156 -6.55 -14.54 -19.34
CA ALA A 156 -5.42 -14.09 -18.54
C ALA A 156 -5.69 -12.74 -17.88
N ALA A 157 -6.21 -11.76 -18.63
CA ALA A 157 -6.59 -10.46 -18.10
C ALA A 157 -7.69 -10.56 -17.02
N PHE A 158 -8.68 -11.43 -17.23
CA PHE A 158 -9.71 -11.72 -16.23
C PHE A 158 -9.11 -12.29 -14.94
N ILE A 159 -8.23 -13.29 -15.04
CA ILE A 159 -7.55 -13.89 -13.89
C ILE A 159 -6.74 -12.85 -13.14
N LEU A 160 -5.97 -12.03 -13.86
CA LEU A 160 -5.17 -10.97 -13.26
C LEU A 160 -6.02 -9.94 -12.52
N ARG A 161 -7.20 -9.58 -13.05
CA ARG A 161 -8.14 -8.67 -12.38
C ARG A 161 -8.82 -9.30 -11.17
N GLU A 162 -9.21 -10.57 -11.23
CA GLU A 162 -9.81 -11.26 -10.07
C GLU A 162 -8.79 -11.52 -8.96
N THR A 163 -7.51 -11.61 -9.30
CA THR A 163 -6.39 -11.82 -8.38
C THR A 163 -5.58 -10.57 -8.08
N GLU A 164 -5.89 -9.45 -8.74
CA GLU A 164 -5.38 -8.15 -8.34
C GLU A 164 -5.72 -8.00 -6.87
N PRO A 165 -4.77 -7.50 -6.05
CA PRO A 165 -5.12 -7.10 -4.71
C PRO A 165 -6.22 -6.03 -4.85
N ARG A 166 -7.47 -6.46 -4.69
CA ARG A 166 -8.52 -5.57 -4.20
C ARG A 166 -7.86 -4.92 -3.02
N THR A 167 -7.73 -3.59 -3.04
CA THR A 167 -7.27 -2.82 -1.88
C THR A 167 -7.79 -3.54 -0.66
N PRO A 168 -6.91 -4.14 0.17
CA PRO A 168 -7.37 -5.06 1.18
C PRO A 168 -8.51 -4.36 1.93
N PRO A 169 -9.62 -5.04 2.27
CA PRO A 169 -10.46 -4.49 3.33
C PRO A 169 -9.46 -4.22 4.44
N ALA A 170 -9.36 -2.95 4.84
CA ALA A 170 -8.42 -2.52 5.87
C ALA A 170 -8.47 -3.63 6.92
N LEU A 171 -7.36 -4.36 7.12
CA LEU A 171 -7.26 -5.23 8.27
C LEU A 171 -7.70 -4.33 9.41
N SER A 172 -8.88 -4.59 10.00
CA SER A 172 -9.26 -3.89 11.21
C SER A 172 -8.05 -4.07 12.10
N PRO A 173 -7.30 -2.99 12.40
CA PRO A 173 -6.10 -3.20 13.16
C PRO A 173 -6.57 -3.81 14.48
N PRO A 174 -5.83 -4.75 15.09
CA PRO A 174 -6.14 -5.15 16.47
C PRO A 174 -6.12 -3.96 17.43
N PHE A 175 -5.63 -2.80 16.97
CA PHE A 175 -5.67 -1.52 17.63
C PHE A 175 -6.80 -0.66 17.06
N PRO A 176 -7.88 -0.41 17.81
CA PRO A 176 -8.88 0.56 17.38
C PRO A 176 -8.22 1.94 17.26
N SER A 177 -8.54 2.70 16.23
CA SER A 177 -7.98 4.05 16.00
C SER A 177 -8.45 5.08 17.03
N GLN A 178 -9.45 4.72 17.84
CA GLN A 178 -9.99 5.52 18.92
C GLN A 178 -10.39 4.65 20.09
N ARG A 179 -10.43 5.24 21.28
CA ARG A 179 -10.85 4.57 22.52
C ARG A 179 -11.76 5.49 23.31
N SER A 180 -12.83 4.93 23.89
CA SER A 180 -13.63 5.62 24.88
C SER A 180 -12.90 5.55 26.23
N ILE A 181 -12.55 6.70 26.78
CA ILE A 181 -11.83 6.80 28.06
C ILE A 181 -12.70 7.57 29.04
N ARG A 182 -12.86 7.03 30.25
CA ARG A 182 -13.56 7.72 31.35
C ARG A 182 -12.81 9.00 31.72
N ARG A 183 -13.56 10.07 31.95
CA ARG A 183 -13.05 11.37 32.39
C ARG A 183 -13.99 12.00 33.42
N LEU A 184 -13.42 12.85 34.26
CA LEU A 184 -14.16 13.82 35.05
C LEU A 184 -14.05 15.18 34.37
N ARG A 185 -15.18 15.82 34.07
CA ARG A 185 -15.25 17.17 33.51
C ARG A 185 -15.63 18.15 34.61
N PHE A 186 -14.73 19.09 34.89
CA PHE A 186 -15.00 20.26 35.72
C PHE A 186 -15.56 21.38 34.83
N GLY A 187 -16.87 21.64 34.94
CA GLY A 187 -17.51 22.84 34.41
C GLY A 187 -17.49 23.98 35.43
N ALA A 188 -17.85 25.19 35.01
CA ALA A 188 -17.88 26.36 35.88
C ALA A 188 -18.79 26.19 37.12
N GLU A 189 -19.86 25.39 36.99
CA GLU A 189 -20.88 25.22 38.04
C GLU A 189 -21.04 23.76 38.52
N GLN A 190 -20.53 22.78 37.78
CA GLN A 190 -20.75 21.37 38.07
C GLN A 190 -19.59 20.48 37.61
N VAL A 191 -19.31 19.43 38.39
CA VAL A 191 -18.43 18.33 38.01
C VAL A 191 -19.29 17.18 37.49
N SER A 192 -18.96 16.65 36.32
CA SER A 192 -19.66 15.53 35.71
C SER A 192 -18.69 14.40 35.36
N ASP A 193 -19.11 13.16 35.61
CA ASP A 193 -18.44 11.95 35.15
C ASP A 193 -19.00 11.56 33.78
N GLY A 194 -18.17 10.95 32.95
CA GLY A 194 -18.57 10.46 31.65
C GLY A 194 -17.39 9.93 30.86
N GLU A 195 -17.64 9.61 29.60
CA GLU A 195 -16.59 9.14 28.69
C GLU A 195 -16.29 10.17 27.61
N ARG A 196 -15.10 10.05 27.04
CA ARG A 196 -14.70 10.79 25.84
C ARG A 196 -13.91 9.88 24.92
N VAL A 197 -14.25 9.95 23.64
CA VAL A 197 -13.48 9.31 22.58
C VAL A 197 -12.16 10.07 22.38
N LEU A 198 -11.05 9.36 22.49
CA LEU A 198 -9.69 9.86 22.27
C LEU A 198 -9.03 9.05 21.14
N PRO A 199 -8.08 9.64 20.37
CA PRO A 199 -7.35 8.87 19.38
C PRO A 199 -6.46 7.84 20.04
N ALA A 200 -6.29 6.70 19.37
CA ALA A 200 -5.26 5.76 19.73
C ALA A 200 -3.91 6.21 19.17
N GLU A 201 -2.89 6.01 19.98
CA GLU A 201 -1.49 6.21 19.63
C GLU A 201 -0.80 4.85 19.76
N THR A 202 -0.45 4.27 18.62
CA THR A 202 0.09 2.90 18.50
C THR A 202 1.54 2.98 18.06
N ALA A 203 2.42 2.17 18.66
CA ALA A 203 3.78 2.04 18.17
C ALA A 203 3.77 1.34 16.80
N VAL A 204 4.31 2.00 15.78
CA VAL A 204 4.41 1.51 14.42
C VAL A 204 5.89 1.47 14.03
N ALA A 205 6.43 0.27 13.87
CA ALA A 205 7.76 0.05 13.34
C ALA A 205 7.72 0.10 11.80
N LEU A 206 8.75 0.67 11.18
CA LEU A 206 9.00 0.54 9.74
C LEU A 206 10.25 -0.28 9.55
N SER A 207 10.09 -1.48 9.00
CA SER A 207 11.15 -2.47 8.86
C SER A 207 11.40 -2.76 7.39
N TYR A 208 12.58 -2.43 6.89
CA TYR A 208 12.96 -2.61 5.49
C TYR A 208 13.85 -3.85 5.35
N ASN A 209 13.47 -4.79 4.48
CA ASN A 209 14.22 -6.03 4.25
C ASN A 209 14.63 -6.75 5.56
N GLY A 210 13.73 -6.77 6.56
CA GLY A 210 13.96 -7.40 7.87
C GLY A 210 14.75 -6.55 8.89
N SER A 211 15.14 -5.31 8.55
CA SER A 211 15.81 -4.38 9.46
C SER A 211 14.90 -3.20 9.84
N THR A 212 14.64 -3.01 11.13
CA THR A 212 13.88 -1.85 11.62
C THR A 212 14.67 -0.56 11.40
N GLN A 213 14.04 0.37 10.68
CA GLN A 213 14.53 1.72 10.41
C GLN A 213 14.13 2.70 11.51
N ALA A 214 12.86 2.69 11.89
CA ALA A 214 12.30 3.62 12.87
C ALA A 214 11.08 2.99 13.56
N VAL A 215 10.78 3.48 14.76
CA VAL A 215 9.51 3.22 15.44
C VAL A 215 8.88 4.57 15.76
N MET A 216 7.66 4.79 15.29
CA MET A 216 6.92 6.02 15.50
C MET A 216 5.62 5.72 16.23
N MET A 217 5.22 6.64 17.10
CA MET A 217 3.87 6.63 17.63
C MET A 217 2.93 7.23 16.58
N ALA A 218 1.93 6.45 16.14
CA ALA A 218 1.04 6.83 15.04
C ALA A 218 -0.40 6.37 15.29
N THR A 219 -1.35 7.02 14.61
CA THR A 219 -2.72 6.52 14.52
C THR A 219 -2.74 5.28 13.60
N PRO A 220 -3.31 4.14 14.03
CA PRO A 220 -3.28 2.88 13.28
C PRO A 220 -4.28 2.86 12.10
N GLU A 221 -4.35 3.93 11.32
CA GLU A 221 -5.11 4.05 10.06
C GLU A 221 -4.18 4.51 8.94
N ASP A 222 -4.54 4.19 7.69
CA ASP A 222 -3.80 4.56 6.47
C ASP A 222 -2.31 4.16 6.52
N LEU A 223 -2.02 2.99 7.10
CA LEU A 223 -0.64 2.56 7.37
C LEU A 223 0.16 2.21 6.11
N HIS A 224 -0.52 1.78 5.04
CA HIS A 224 0.13 1.62 3.73
C HIS A 224 0.63 2.97 3.21
N ASP A 225 -0.22 4.00 3.28
CA ASP A 225 0.16 5.36 2.90
C ASP A 225 1.27 5.89 3.80
N PHE A 226 1.26 5.56 5.09
CA PHE A 226 2.33 5.93 6.01
C PHE A 226 3.68 5.32 5.61
N ALA A 227 3.73 4.00 5.37
CA ALA A 227 4.95 3.30 4.97
C ALA A 227 5.51 3.84 3.65
N LEU A 228 4.65 3.99 2.64
CA LEU A 228 5.03 4.54 1.35
C LEU A 228 5.52 5.97 1.50
N GLY A 229 4.72 6.84 2.12
CA GLY A 229 5.04 8.24 2.33
C GLY A 229 6.34 8.46 3.06
N TYR A 230 6.54 7.79 4.19
CA TYR A 230 7.80 7.86 4.95
C TYR A 230 9.00 7.44 4.10
N SER A 231 8.86 6.38 3.30
CA SER A 231 9.94 5.91 2.42
C SER A 231 10.35 6.96 1.38
N LEU A 232 9.37 7.70 0.84
CA LEU A 232 9.60 8.74 -0.16
C LEU A 232 10.14 10.02 0.48
N THR A 233 9.51 10.49 1.55
CA THR A 233 9.87 11.76 2.21
C THR A 233 11.20 11.67 2.94
N GLU A 234 11.60 10.48 3.40
CA GLU A 234 12.95 10.22 3.94
C GLU A 234 14.02 9.96 2.88
N GLY A 235 13.65 9.90 1.59
CA GLY A 235 14.60 9.63 0.50
C GLY A 235 15.17 8.20 0.52
N ILE A 236 14.48 7.28 1.19
CA ILE A 236 14.89 5.87 1.27
C ILE A 236 14.67 5.18 -0.08
N ALA A 237 13.48 5.36 -0.66
CA ALA A 237 13.07 4.70 -1.89
C ALA A 237 12.33 5.66 -2.83
N ARG A 238 12.35 5.37 -4.12
CA ARG A 238 11.39 5.90 -5.11
C ARG A 238 10.19 4.95 -5.19
N PRO A 239 9.02 5.38 -5.67
CA PRO A 239 7.81 4.56 -5.67
C PRO A 239 8.00 3.17 -6.30
N ALA A 240 8.69 3.09 -7.43
CA ALA A 240 8.95 1.85 -8.16
C ALA A 240 9.97 0.90 -7.46
N GLU A 241 10.66 1.37 -6.43
CA GLU A 241 11.64 0.56 -5.67
C GLU A 241 11.03 -0.02 -4.39
N LEU A 242 9.75 0.26 -4.07
CA LEU A 242 9.01 -0.44 -3.03
C LEU A 242 8.27 -1.63 -3.66
N GLU A 243 8.75 -2.84 -3.39
CA GLU A 243 8.20 -4.06 -3.99
C GLU A 243 6.95 -4.55 -3.26
N ARG A 244 6.94 -4.43 -1.92
CA ARG A 244 5.85 -4.91 -1.08
C ARG A 244 5.79 -4.16 0.25
N ILE A 245 4.60 -3.97 0.79
CA ILE A 245 4.35 -3.43 2.13
C ILE A 245 3.33 -4.34 2.82
N GLU A 246 3.66 -4.84 4.01
CA GLU A 246 2.77 -5.66 4.84
C GLU A 246 2.73 -5.14 6.27
N ALA A 247 1.52 -4.99 6.81
CA ALA A 247 1.32 -4.63 8.20
C ALA A 247 1.15 -5.90 9.04
N VAL A 248 2.10 -6.14 9.95
CA VAL A 248 2.08 -7.28 10.87
C VAL A 248 1.73 -6.77 12.26
N ALA A 249 0.59 -7.21 12.78
CA ALA A 249 0.22 -6.89 14.16
C ALA A 249 1.05 -7.70 15.16
N THR A 250 1.50 -7.02 16.21
CA THR A 250 2.25 -7.62 17.32
C THR A 250 1.56 -7.26 18.65
N PRO A 251 1.87 -7.93 19.77
CA PRO A 251 1.33 -7.55 21.08
C PRO A 251 1.67 -6.12 21.52
N ARG A 252 2.73 -5.51 20.96
CA ARG A 252 3.24 -4.19 21.36
C ARG A 252 2.97 -3.07 20.35
N GLY A 253 2.36 -3.36 19.21
CA GLY A 253 2.16 -2.41 18.14
C GLY A 253 2.07 -3.08 16.77
N ILE A 254 2.41 -2.35 15.73
CA ILE A 254 2.36 -2.81 14.34
C ILE A 254 3.76 -2.72 13.73
N ASP A 255 4.18 -3.76 13.01
CA ASP A 255 5.40 -3.75 12.20
C ASP A 255 5.02 -3.63 10.73
N LEU A 256 5.36 -2.51 10.10
CA LEU A 256 5.24 -2.31 8.66
C LEU A 256 6.49 -2.86 8.00
N GLN A 257 6.37 -4.09 7.50
CA GLN A 257 7.41 -4.78 6.76
C GLN A 257 7.40 -4.29 5.31
N ILE A 258 8.52 -3.77 4.86
CA ILE A 258 8.68 -3.12 3.56
C ILE A 258 9.81 -3.83 2.81
N TRP A 259 9.53 -4.31 1.61
CA TRP A 259 10.51 -4.94 0.74
C TRP A 259 10.99 -3.93 -0.29
N LEU A 260 12.30 -3.75 -0.36
CA LEU A 260 12.94 -2.80 -1.24
C LEU A 260 13.73 -3.50 -2.33
N ALA A 261 13.68 -2.91 -3.53
CA ALA A 261 14.63 -3.24 -4.58
C ALA A 261 16.08 -2.93 -4.13
N PRO A 262 17.10 -3.63 -4.66
CA PRO A 262 18.49 -3.53 -4.19
C PRO A 262 19.07 -2.11 -4.18
N GLY A 263 18.67 -1.25 -5.13
CA GLY A 263 19.13 0.14 -5.19
C GLY A 263 18.65 1.00 -4.01
N ALA A 264 17.45 0.71 -3.49
CA ALA A 264 16.89 1.41 -2.33
C ALA A 264 17.43 0.86 -1.00
N GLU A 265 17.77 -0.42 -0.93
CA GLU A 265 18.40 -1.03 0.25
C GLU A 265 19.72 -0.33 0.62
N ALA A 266 20.58 -0.03 -0.35
CA ALA A 266 21.82 0.69 -0.09
C ALA A 266 21.57 2.09 0.52
N ARG A 267 20.56 2.82 0.04
CA ARG A 267 20.17 4.12 0.58
C ARG A 267 19.56 3.99 1.97
N GLN A 268 18.74 2.97 2.20
CA GLN A 268 18.17 2.66 3.51
C GLN A 268 19.27 2.43 4.56
N VAL A 269 20.28 1.61 4.23
CA VAL A 269 21.40 1.33 5.13
C VAL A 269 22.20 2.60 5.43
N ALA A 270 22.50 3.42 4.42
CA ALA A 270 23.16 4.70 4.62
C ALA A 270 22.33 5.63 5.53
N ARG A 271 21.02 5.70 5.30
CA ARG A 271 20.10 6.51 6.09
C ARG A 271 20.01 6.06 7.55
N ARG A 272 19.97 4.75 7.79
CA ARG A 272 19.95 4.16 9.14
C ARG A 272 21.19 4.55 9.95
N ARG A 273 22.37 4.60 9.33
CA ARG A 273 23.61 5.03 9.99
C ARG A 273 23.56 6.49 10.42
N GLN A 274 22.90 7.34 9.64
CA GLN A 274 22.70 8.77 9.93
C GLN A 274 21.57 9.05 10.94
N SER A 275 20.74 8.05 11.29
CA SER A 275 19.54 8.23 12.12
C SER A 275 19.74 7.86 13.59
N PHE A 276 20.97 7.92 14.11
CA PHE A 276 21.21 7.48 15.47
C PHE A 276 20.51 8.38 16.50
N GLY A 277 19.71 7.73 17.34
CA GLY A 277 19.42 8.14 18.71
C GLY A 277 17.94 8.23 19.10
N PRO A 278 17.64 8.35 20.40
CA PRO A 278 16.63 7.49 21.02
C PRO A 278 15.20 8.03 20.95
N MET A 279 14.98 9.26 20.48
CA MET A 279 13.71 9.95 20.62
C MET A 279 13.35 10.72 19.34
N GLY A 280 12.10 10.56 18.89
CA GLY A 280 11.48 11.23 17.73
C GLY A 280 11.35 12.76 17.82
N CYS A 281 12.25 13.42 18.55
CA CYS A 281 12.51 14.86 18.49
C CYS A 281 13.53 15.25 17.41
N GLY A 282 14.10 14.28 16.68
CA GLY A 282 14.79 14.50 15.41
C GLY A 282 16.21 15.05 15.50
N LEU A 283 16.84 15.08 16.68
CA LEU A 283 18.20 15.62 16.86
C LEU A 283 19.07 14.90 17.89
N CYS A 284 18.53 14.03 18.73
CA CYS A 284 19.35 13.34 19.72
C CYS A 284 20.05 12.15 19.06
N GLY A 285 21.34 12.30 18.72
CA GLY A 285 22.28 11.23 18.31
C GLY A 285 22.90 11.36 16.90
N ILE A 286 22.74 12.51 16.25
CA ILE A 286 23.58 12.96 15.12
C ILE A 286 25.06 13.00 15.52
N GLU A 287 25.95 12.47 14.67
CA GLU A 287 27.40 12.44 14.95
C GLU A 287 28.08 13.74 14.48
N SER A 288 27.41 14.55 13.65
CA SER A 288 27.85 15.89 13.27
C SER A 288 26.70 16.89 13.03
N LEU A 289 26.97 18.18 13.19
CA LEU A 289 26.01 19.27 12.93
C LEU A 289 25.60 19.37 11.46
N GLU A 290 26.47 18.88 10.56
CA GLU A 290 26.26 18.84 9.10
C GLU A 290 25.18 17.82 8.70
N GLU A 291 24.94 16.79 9.52
CA GLU A 291 23.93 15.75 9.26
C GLU A 291 22.49 16.17 9.62
N VAL A 292 22.32 17.32 10.29
CA VAL A 292 21.01 17.82 10.73
C VAL A 292 20.13 18.24 9.55
N LEU A 293 20.74 18.77 8.50
CA LEU A 293 20.04 19.36 7.37
C LEU A 293 20.25 18.50 6.13
N ARG A 294 19.17 17.84 5.69
CA ARG A 294 19.16 17.14 4.41
C ARG A 294 19.28 18.12 3.26
N ASP A 295 20.08 17.75 2.26
CA ASP A 295 19.92 18.30 0.93
C ASP A 295 18.56 17.86 0.38
N VAL A 296 17.76 18.84 -0.03
CA VAL A 296 16.43 18.62 -0.62
C VAL A 296 16.41 19.17 -2.04
N PRO A 297 15.65 18.54 -2.95
CA PRO A 297 15.53 19.03 -4.30
C PRO A 297 14.88 20.41 -4.32
N ARG A 298 15.29 21.23 -5.29
CA ARG A 298 14.58 22.47 -5.59
C ARG A 298 13.29 22.14 -6.34
N VAL A 299 12.17 22.60 -5.81
CA VAL A 299 10.85 22.47 -6.42
C VAL A 299 10.72 23.47 -7.56
N ALA A 300 10.28 22.97 -8.71
CA ALA A 300 10.04 23.78 -9.89
C ALA A 300 8.90 24.78 -9.66
N THR A 301 8.96 25.93 -10.31
CA THR A 301 7.85 26.89 -10.26
C THR A 301 6.69 26.35 -11.10
N PRO A 302 5.49 26.20 -10.50
CA PRO A 302 4.35 25.70 -11.23
C PRO A 302 3.84 26.72 -12.27
N PRO A 303 3.12 26.28 -13.31
CA PRO A 303 2.50 27.16 -14.31
C PRO A 303 1.22 27.86 -13.81
N TRP A 304 0.93 27.79 -12.50
CA TRP A 304 -0.28 28.31 -11.87
C TRP A 304 0.05 29.20 -10.66
N THR A 305 -0.88 30.08 -10.30
CA THR A 305 -0.83 30.93 -9.11
C THR A 305 -2.00 30.62 -8.18
N VAL A 306 -1.86 30.99 -6.91
CA VAL A 306 -2.91 30.91 -5.89
C VAL A 306 -3.51 32.29 -5.72
N ARG A 307 -4.83 32.41 -5.66
CA ARG A 307 -5.47 33.68 -5.32
C ARG A 307 -5.48 33.83 -3.80
N ALA A 308 -5.17 35.01 -3.29
CA ALA A 308 -5.18 35.25 -1.84
C ALA A 308 -6.51 34.86 -1.17
N GLU A 309 -7.63 35.05 -1.89
CA GLU A 309 -8.97 34.68 -1.43
C GLU A 309 -9.21 33.16 -1.28
N ASP A 310 -8.42 32.31 -1.93
CA ASP A 310 -8.56 30.86 -1.87
C ASP A 310 -7.88 30.24 -0.63
N ILE A 311 -6.98 30.98 0.02
CA ILE A 311 -6.13 30.49 1.13
C ILE A 311 -6.96 30.19 2.38
N ALA A 312 -7.80 31.13 2.81
CA ALA A 312 -8.64 30.93 4.00
C ALA A 312 -9.67 29.80 3.81
N PRO A 313 -10.38 29.68 2.66
CA PRO A 313 -11.19 28.51 2.34
C PRO A 313 -10.42 27.18 2.33
N ALA A 314 -9.18 27.15 1.81
CA ALA A 314 -8.36 25.95 1.81
C ALA A 314 -8.09 25.43 3.24
N VAL A 315 -7.76 26.35 4.16
CA VAL A 315 -7.55 26.03 5.57
C VAL A 315 -8.85 25.64 6.27
N ALA A 316 -9.94 26.37 6.05
CA ALA A 316 -11.22 26.06 6.66
C ALA A 316 -11.80 24.71 6.19
N GLY A 317 -11.57 24.37 4.91
CA GLY A 317 -12.09 23.16 4.27
C GLY A 317 -11.51 21.86 4.82
N ILE A 318 -10.33 21.89 5.46
CA ILE A 318 -9.71 20.68 6.01
C ILE A 318 -10.58 20.03 7.08
N GLY A 319 -11.20 20.84 7.96
CA GLY A 319 -11.91 20.35 9.14
C GLY A 319 -13.12 19.49 8.80
N ALA A 320 -13.80 19.79 7.69
CA ALA A 320 -14.96 19.02 7.22
C ALA A 320 -14.59 17.59 6.77
N GLN A 321 -13.32 17.35 6.42
CA GLN A 321 -12.83 16.06 5.95
C GLN A 321 -12.05 15.29 7.01
N GLN A 322 -11.89 15.84 8.22
CA GLN A 322 -11.20 15.19 9.34
C GLN A 322 -12.15 14.32 10.18
N ARG A 323 -12.43 13.11 9.67
CA ARG A 323 -13.32 12.13 10.32
C ARG A 323 -12.90 11.80 11.75
N LEU A 324 -11.61 11.56 12.00
CA LEU A 324 -11.12 11.15 13.31
C LEU A 324 -11.04 12.31 14.30
N ARG A 325 -10.66 13.50 13.82
CA ARG A 325 -10.69 14.70 14.65
C ARG A 325 -12.11 15.11 15.02
N ALA A 326 -13.10 14.94 14.15
CA ALA A 326 -14.49 15.26 14.47
C ALA A 326 -15.00 14.51 15.72
N GLN A 327 -14.48 13.30 15.96
CA GLN A 327 -14.86 12.45 17.08
C GLN A 327 -14.01 12.71 18.34
N SER A 328 -12.71 12.97 18.17
CA SER A 328 -11.77 13.04 19.30
C SER A 328 -11.23 14.44 19.63
N GLY A 329 -11.11 15.29 18.61
CA GLY A 329 -10.56 16.65 18.66
C GLY A 329 -9.03 16.75 18.69
N ALA A 330 -8.31 15.63 18.60
CA ALA A 330 -6.89 15.58 18.97
C ALA A 330 -5.92 15.13 17.85
N LEU A 331 -6.38 14.92 16.60
CA LEU A 331 -5.48 14.59 15.48
C LEU A 331 -5.08 15.84 14.68
N HIS A 332 -3.85 15.79 14.17
CA HIS A 332 -3.40 16.65 13.08
C HIS A 332 -3.88 16.12 11.73
N ALA A 333 -3.86 16.99 10.73
CA ALA A 333 -4.12 16.61 9.35
C ALA A 333 -3.14 17.29 8.40
N ALA A 334 -2.85 16.56 7.34
CA ALA A 334 -2.25 17.06 6.12
C ALA A 334 -3.26 16.86 4.98
N ALA A 335 -3.46 17.89 4.18
CA ALA A 335 -4.37 17.85 3.06
C ALA A 335 -3.71 18.32 1.78
N PHE A 336 -4.10 17.76 0.65
CA PHE A 336 -3.69 18.24 -0.67
C PHE A 336 -4.80 19.13 -1.24
N TRP A 337 -4.41 20.36 -1.56
CA TRP A 337 -5.24 21.39 -2.15
C TRP A 337 -4.83 21.61 -3.59
N GLN A 338 -5.80 21.76 -4.50
CA GLN A 338 -5.54 22.11 -5.90
C GLN A 338 -6.30 23.39 -6.28
N PRO A 339 -5.72 24.26 -7.13
CA PRO A 339 -6.44 25.41 -7.69
C PRO A 339 -7.78 25.00 -8.29
N ALA A 340 -8.82 25.80 -8.05
CA ALA A 340 -10.21 25.59 -8.48
C ALA A 340 -10.94 24.33 -7.93
N ARG A 341 -10.22 23.31 -7.43
CA ARG A 341 -10.82 22.08 -6.88
C ARG A 341 -10.92 22.08 -5.37
N GLY A 342 -10.12 22.89 -4.68
CA GLY A 342 -10.07 22.90 -3.23
C GLY A 342 -9.33 21.68 -2.68
N ILE A 343 -9.72 21.22 -1.50
CA ILE A 343 -9.14 20.05 -0.83
C ILE A 343 -9.61 18.76 -1.52
N VAL A 344 -8.67 18.02 -2.10
CA VAL A 344 -8.95 16.77 -2.84
C VAL A 344 -8.56 15.50 -2.08
N MET A 345 -7.74 15.63 -1.03
CA MET A 345 -7.29 14.50 -0.22
C MET A 345 -6.88 14.96 1.18
N VAL A 346 -7.18 14.17 2.21
CA VAL A 346 -6.80 14.41 3.60
C VAL A 346 -6.30 13.12 4.25
N ARG A 347 -5.27 13.25 5.10
CA ARG A 347 -4.80 12.20 6.01
C ARG A 347 -4.63 12.74 7.41
N GLU A 348 -4.96 11.91 8.39
CA GLU A 348 -4.95 12.26 9.81
C GLU A 348 -3.96 11.39 10.59
N ASP A 349 -3.34 11.98 11.61
CA ASP A 349 -2.54 11.27 12.58
C ASP A 349 -2.39 12.07 13.89
N VAL A 350 -2.08 11.40 14.99
CA VAL A 350 -1.67 12.09 16.23
C VAL A 350 -0.41 12.94 16.02
N GLY A 351 0.50 12.48 15.14
CA GLY A 351 1.74 13.16 14.78
C GLY A 351 1.62 13.92 13.46
N ARG A 352 1.95 15.21 13.46
CA ARG A 352 1.91 16.05 12.24
C ARG A 352 2.81 15.54 11.11
N HIS A 353 3.97 14.96 11.42
CA HIS A 353 4.89 14.42 10.41
C HIS A 353 4.29 13.15 9.77
N ASN A 354 3.72 12.27 10.58
CA ASN A 354 3.04 11.07 10.10
C ASN A 354 1.83 11.41 9.23
N ALA A 355 1.06 12.45 9.58
CA ALA A 355 -0.06 12.92 8.76
C ALA A 355 0.41 13.35 7.36
N LEU A 356 1.55 14.07 7.28
CA LEU A 356 2.15 14.47 6.02
C LEU A 356 2.70 13.27 5.23
N ASP A 357 3.37 12.32 5.90
CA ASP A 357 3.84 11.09 5.25
C ASP A 357 2.66 10.32 4.66
N LYS A 358 1.60 10.10 5.45
CA LYS A 358 0.37 9.48 4.94
C LYS A 358 -0.20 10.22 3.74
N LEU A 359 -0.23 11.55 3.75
CA LEU A 359 -0.69 12.30 2.58
C LEU A 359 0.21 12.02 1.35
N CYS A 360 1.52 12.03 1.52
CA CYS A 360 2.48 11.73 0.46
C CYS A 360 2.24 10.32 -0.13
N GLY A 361 2.08 9.31 0.72
CA GLY A 361 1.78 7.95 0.26
C GLY A 361 0.43 7.86 -0.45
N ALA A 362 -0.59 8.54 0.06
CA ALA A 362 -1.92 8.56 -0.55
C ALA A 362 -1.93 9.22 -1.94
N LEU A 363 -1.20 10.33 -2.11
CA LEU A 363 -1.03 10.99 -3.41
C LEU A 363 -0.34 10.07 -4.41
N ASN A 364 0.72 9.38 -3.98
CA ASN A 364 1.43 8.44 -4.83
C ASN A 364 0.56 7.24 -5.24
N THR A 365 -0.16 6.63 -4.30
CA THR A 365 -1.11 5.54 -4.58
C THR A 365 -2.17 5.96 -5.58
N ALA A 366 -2.63 7.22 -5.50
CA ALA A 366 -3.60 7.79 -6.42
C ALA A 366 -3.00 8.28 -7.76
N ASN A 367 -1.68 8.15 -7.97
CA ASN A 367 -0.94 8.71 -9.10
C ASN A 367 -1.23 10.21 -9.32
N MET A 368 -1.39 10.96 -8.23
CA MET A 368 -1.60 12.40 -8.30
C MET A 368 -0.27 13.15 -8.40
N ASP A 369 -0.20 14.07 -9.35
CA ASP A 369 0.95 14.95 -9.52
C ASP A 369 1.04 15.97 -8.35
N PRO A 370 2.06 15.91 -7.48
CA PRO A 370 2.20 16.82 -6.36
C PRO A 370 2.51 18.26 -6.77
N THR A 371 2.96 18.49 -8.01
CA THR A 371 3.24 19.83 -8.56
C THR A 371 1.97 20.58 -8.98
N SER A 372 0.85 19.87 -9.07
CA SER A 372 -0.46 20.42 -9.46
C SER A 372 -1.19 21.16 -8.32
N GLY A 373 -0.62 21.19 -7.12
CA GLY A 373 -1.28 21.73 -5.94
C GLY A 373 -0.33 22.05 -4.79
N GLY A 374 -0.90 22.18 -3.59
CA GLY A 374 -0.18 22.49 -2.36
C GLY A 374 -0.62 21.64 -1.19
N VAL A 375 0.20 21.60 -0.15
CA VAL A 375 -0.11 20.95 1.11
C VAL A 375 -0.69 21.97 2.09
N VAL A 376 -1.75 21.60 2.79
CA VAL A 376 -2.36 22.38 3.88
C VAL A 376 -2.24 21.58 5.18
N MET A 377 -1.68 22.18 6.22
CA MET A 377 -1.42 21.56 7.52
C MET A 377 -2.21 22.23 8.65
N THR A 378 -2.75 21.44 9.58
CA THR A 378 -3.39 21.96 10.80
C THR A 378 -2.40 22.27 11.94
N SER A 379 -1.10 22.24 11.66
CA SER A 379 -0.03 22.29 12.67
C SER A 379 1.02 23.36 12.36
N ARG A 380 1.92 23.63 13.31
CA ARG A 380 3.11 24.47 13.07
C ARG A 380 4.03 23.83 12.03
N LEU A 381 4.68 24.68 11.25
CA LEU A 381 5.63 24.26 10.21
C LEU A 381 7.06 24.28 10.74
N SER A 382 7.59 23.09 11.03
CA SER A 382 9.01 22.87 11.33
C SER A 382 9.81 22.67 10.04
N ILE A 383 11.13 22.81 10.13
CA ILE A 383 12.04 22.56 9.01
C ILE A 383 11.83 21.17 8.38
N ASP A 384 11.60 20.15 9.20
CA ASP A 384 11.35 18.78 8.73
C ASP A 384 10.11 18.70 7.81
N LEU A 385 9.02 19.40 8.14
CA LEU A 385 7.82 19.42 7.28
C LEU A 385 8.09 20.06 5.92
N VAL A 386 8.93 21.10 5.89
CA VAL A 386 9.37 21.72 4.63
C VAL A 386 10.27 20.77 3.83
N GLN A 387 11.16 20.02 4.48
CA GLN A 387 11.98 19.00 3.81
C GLN A 387 11.10 17.94 3.16
N LYS A 388 10.11 17.42 3.88
CA LYS A 388 9.17 16.41 3.35
C LYS A 388 8.35 16.95 2.17
N CYS A 389 7.91 18.21 2.23
CA CYS A 389 7.23 18.86 1.10
C CYS A 389 8.14 19.04 -0.12
N ALA A 390 9.42 19.37 0.11
CA ALA A 390 10.41 19.46 -0.97
C ALA A 390 10.66 18.10 -1.62
N MET A 391 10.81 17.04 -0.81
CA MET A 391 10.94 15.66 -1.29
C MET A 391 9.70 15.19 -2.07
N LEU A 392 8.50 15.59 -1.61
CA LEU A 392 7.25 15.36 -2.34
C LEU A 392 7.18 16.16 -3.65
N GLY A 393 7.88 17.29 -3.76
CA GLY A 393 7.85 18.17 -4.93
C GLY A 393 6.67 19.13 -4.98
N THR A 394 6.00 19.39 -3.84
CA THR A 394 4.87 20.34 -3.81
C THR A 394 5.37 21.78 -3.72
N PRO A 395 4.91 22.70 -4.59
CA PRO A 395 5.38 24.08 -4.62
C PRO A 395 4.77 24.99 -3.56
N LEU A 396 3.77 24.53 -2.81
CA LEU A 396 2.98 25.34 -1.89
C LEU A 396 2.76 24.61 -0.57
N LEU A 397 3.01 25.30 0.54
CA LEU A 397 2.74 24.80 1.90
C LEU A 397 2.02 25.87 2.72
N ILE A 398 0.81 25.54 3.17
CA ILE A 398 -0.07 26.42 3.94
C ILE A 398 -0.28 25.86 5.35
N ALA A 399 -0.26 26.71 6.38
CA ALA A 399 -0.63 26.31 7.74
C ALA A 399 -1.35 27.38 8.56
N VAL A 400 -2.02 26.95 9.63
CA VAL A 400 -2.70 27.85 10.59
C VAL A 400 -1.76 28.52 11.58
N SER A 401 -0.56 27.99 11.80
CA SER A 401 0.36 28.45 12.85
C SER A 401 1.67 28.95 12.25
N ALA A 402 2.31 29.90 12.95
CA ALA A 402 3.58 30.50 12.51
C ALA A 402 4.68 29.45 12.26
N PRO A 403 5.58 29.68 11.28
CA PRO A 403 6.71 28.80 10.99
C PRO A 403 7.89 29.08 11.92
N THR A 404 8.91 28.23 11.88
CA THR A 404 10.24 28.59 12.40
C THR A 404 11.04 29.36 11.34
N ALA A 405 12.01 30.17 11.76
CA ALA A 405 12.88 30.90 10.83
C ALA A 405 13.62 29.94 9.86
N GLU A 406 14.09 28.80 10.36
CA GLU A 406 14.74 27.76 9.56
C GLU A 406 13.79 27.11 8.53
N ALA A 407 12.49 27.00 8.84
CA ALA A 407 11.51 26.52 7.88
C ALA A 407 11.32 27.53 6.73
N VAL A 408 11.28 28.83 7.03
CA VAL A 408 11.22 29.91 6.02
C VAL A 408 12.47 29.88 5.14
N ALA A 409 13.66 29.83 5.76
CA ALA A 409 14.93 29.81 5.04
C ALA A 409 15.05 28.60 4.11
N LEU A 410 14.58 27.42 4.56
CA LEU A 410 14.56 26.23 3.71
C LEU A 410 13.56 26.36 2.57
N ALA A 411 12.35 26.86 2.84
CA ALA A 411 11.31 27.05 1.82
C ALA A 411 11.77 28.02 0.71
N GLU A 412 12.50 29.09 1.08
CA GLU A 412 13.14 29.99 0.14
C GLU A 412 14.11 29.26 -0.79
N ARG A 413 15.07 28.50 -0.25
CA ARG A 413 16.07 27.80 -1.06
C ARG A 413 15.49 26.65 -1.88
N SER A 414 14.49 25.94 -1.34
CA SER A 414 13.85 24.81 -2.01
C SER A 414 12.78 25.25 -3.02
N GLY A 415 12.46 26.54 -3.14
CA GLY A 415 11.47 27.00 -4.10
C GLY A 415 10.02 26.74 -3.68
N ILE A 416 9.73 26.60 -2.39
CA ILE A 416 8.37 26.37 -1.87
C ILE A 416 7.76 27.69 -1.38
N THR A 417 6.55 28.02 -1.83
CA THR A 417 5.77 29.13 -1.28
C THR A 417 5.21 28.72 0.09
N LEU A 418 5.67 29.39 1.14
CA LEU A 418 5.28 29.12 2.51
C LEU A 418 4.29 30.18 3.00
N ILE A 419 3.09 29.76 3.37
CA ILE A 419 2.01 30.64 3.84
C ILE A 419 1.57 30.17 5.22
N THR A 420 1.50 31.06 6.20
CA THR A 420 0.99 30.71 7.53
C THR A 420 0.02 31.73 8.09
N LEU A 421 -0.46 31.48 9.31
CA LEU A 421 -1.44 32.34 9.99
C LEU A 421 -2.67 32.57 9.12
N ALA A 422 -2.95 31.60 8.25
CA ALA A 422 -4.02 31.63 7.28
C ALA A 422 -5.36 31.40 7.98
N GLY A 423 -6.24 32.40 7.91
CA GLY A 423 -7.56 32.38 8.51
C GLY A 423 -8.43 33.53 8.00
N ALA A 424 -9.55 33.79 8.68
CA ALA A 424 -10.51 34.82 8.28
C ALA A 424 -9.92 36.24 8.24
N ALA A 425 -8.85 36.49 9.02
CA ALA A 425 -8.19 37.80 9.09
C ALA A 425 -7.09 38.00 8.04
N GLY A 426 -6.80 37.00 7.20
CA GLY A 426 -5.73 37.04 6.20
C GLY A 426 -4.71 35.91 6.35
N CYS A 427 -3.51 36.12 5.82
CA CYS A 427 -2.39 35.19 5.90
C CYS A 427 -1.05 35.92 5.70
N ASP A 428 0.04 35.32 6.20
CA ASP A 428 1.40 35.78 5.95
C ASP A 428 2.06 34.90 4.90
N VAL A 429 2.62 35.51 3.86
CA VAL A 429 3.41 34.83 2.82
C VAL A 429 4.89 35.05 3.11
N TRP A 430 5.59 34.00 3.50
CA TRP A 430 6.98 34.06 3.96
C TRP A 430 8.00 33.84 2.86
N SER A 431 7.61 33.13 1.80
CA SER A 431 8.51 32.81 0.70
C SER A 431 7.83 32.74 -0.64
N HIS A 432 8.58 33.07 -1.70
CA HIS A 432 8.11 33.06 -3.10
C HIS A 432 6.73 33.72 -3.30
N PRO A 433 6.54 34.99 -2.88
CA PRO A 433 5.22 35.64 -2.88
C PRO A 433 4.64 35.87 -4.28
N ALA A 434 5.48 35.86 -5.32
CA ALA A 434 5.05 35.98 -6.71
C ALA A 434 4.06 34.88 -7.17
N ARG A 435 3.92 33.78 -6.40
CA ARG A 435 2.92 32.73 -6.68
C ARG A 435 1.54 33.04 -6.11
N VAL A 436 1.41 34.09 -5.29
CA VAL A 436 0.13 34.55 -4.74
C VAL A 436 -0.31 35.76 -5.54
N SER A 437 -1.39 35.62 -6.31
CA SER A 437 -1.99 36.73 -7.02
C SER A 437 -2.88 37.53 -6.08
N GLU A 438 -2.76 38.85 -6.13
CA GLU A 438 -3.64 39.78 -5.42
C GLU A 438 -5.12 39.52 -5.80
N PRO A 439 -6.06 39.77 -4.89
CA PRO A 439 -7.46 39.88 -5.26
C PRO A 439 -7.56 40.93 -6.36
N ALA A 440 -8.38 40.69 -7.40
CA ALA A 440 -8.71 41.75 -8.34
C ALA A 440 -9.36 42.89 -7.52
N LEU A 441 -8.61 43.95 -7.23
CA LEU A 441 -9.15 45.17 -6.66
C LEU A 441 -10.20 45.64 -7.66
N GLN A 442 -11.48 45.42 -7.34
CA GLN A 442 -12.56 46.22 -7.90
C GLN A 442 -12.37 47.62 -7.31
N VAL A 443 -11.46 48.39 -7.88
CA VAL A 443 -11.48 49.84 -7.74
C VAL A 443 -12.73 50.28 -8.48
N PRO A 444 -13.75 50.87 -7.83
CA PRO A 444 -14.75 51.61 -8.56
C PRO A 444 -13.98 52.75 -9.23
N LEU A 445 -13.86 52.70 -10.56
CA LEU A 445 -13.54 53.91 -11.29
C LEU A 445 -14.74 54.84 -11.14
N ARG A 446 -14.53 55.85 -10.28
CA ARG A 446 -15.30 57.09 -10.01
C ARG A 446 -16.05 57.13 -8.69
#